data_AF-A0A849RQH7-F1
#
_entry.id   AF-A0A849RQH7-F1
#
_cell.length_a   1.000
_cell.length_b   1.000
_cell.length_c   1.000
_cell.angle_alpha   90.00
_cell.angle_beta   90.00
_cell.angle_gamma   90.00
#
_symmetry.space_group_name_H-M   'P 1'
#
loop_
_entity.id
_entity.type
_entity.pdbx_description
1 polymer ?
#
loop_
_entity_poly.entity_id
_entity_poly.type
_entity_poly.pdbx_seq_one_letter_code
_entity_poly.pdbx_strand_id
1 'polypeptide(L)'
;MNRRTIAILASLIVAMTGIVMAPNHSGAQSNADYTAQPQFISNVVTPNIILLMDNSGSMSGLTCDFSTPADGDCSDAGDRPFNNATNFSGYFDPLLCYTYDSGADARFEPATAKATLATACPNTEWDGNFLNFATFRRFDAVKKSMIGGDCFVARAADGTCPANGTPALKTVRAQATGVNTELTDTDFAGGAGATTYVGRIPLADRSGNPATLWVGVGAGYFCVDNDNGFDGNCTDGYSQRKYELKVGNSTEPTGVIQQVGSKARFGLFEFKPAGDGARMLVSPGSRQTINFADSFVETFNTNTAAMIDAVQESFPSTWTPLSES
;
A
#
# COMPACT_ATOMS: atom_id res chain seq x y z
N MET A 1 -67.87 23.02 -41.24
CA MET A 1 -66.84 23.64 -40.37
C MET A 1 -66.40 24.95 -41.02
N ASN A 2 -66.64 26.09 -40.35
CA ASN A 2 -66.41 27.42 -40.91
C ASN A 2 -64.91 27.67 -41.11
N ARG A 3 -64.52 28.37 -42.20
CA ARG A 3 -63.12 28.74 -42.52
C ARG A 3 -62.39 29.46 -41.37
N ARG A 4 -63.14 30.09 -40.46
CA ARG A 4 -62.62 30.72 -39.24
C ARG A 4 -62.11 29.73 -38.19
N THR A 5 -62.67 28.52 -38.11
CA THR A 5 -62.28 27.51 -37.10
C THR A 5 -60.98 26.80 -37.48
N ILE A 6 -60.70 26.65 -38.79
CA ILE A 6 -59.45 26.05 -39.30
C ILE A 6 -58.26 27.02 -39.09
N ALA A 7 -58.47 28.32 -39.27
CA ALA A 7 -57.45 29.34 -39.04
C ALA A 7 -57.03 29.44 -37.57
N ILE A 8 -57.97 29.25 -36.63
CA ILE A 8 -57.70 29.30 -35.18
C ILE A 8 -56.96 28.03 -34.72
N LEU A 9 -57.30 26.86 -35.25
CA LEU A 9 -56.57 25.61 -34.96
C LEU A 9 -55.15 25.60 -35.57
N ALA A 10 -54.98 26.15 -36.77
CA ALA A 10 -53.66 26.26 -37.40
C ALA A 10 -52.74 27.24 -36.66
N SER A 11 -53.28 28.34 -36.13
CA SER A 11 -52.52 29.30 -35.32
C SER A 11 -52.19 28.77 -33.91
N LEU A 12 -53.05 27.95 -33.32
CA LEU A 12 -52.75 27.29 -32.04
C LEU A 12 -51.62 26.25 -32.15
N ILE A 13 -51.56 25.50 -33.27
CA ILE A 13 -50.53 24.48 -33.51
C ILE A 13 -49.16 25.13 -33.77
N VAL A 14 -49.12 26.26 -34.48
CA VAL A 14 -47.87 27.03 -34.70
C VAL A 14 -47.37 27.73 -33.43
N ALA A 15 -48.29 28.15 -32.54
CA ALA A 15 -47.93 28.71 -31.24
C ALA A 15 -47.41 27.65 -30.26
N MET A 16 -47.89 26.39 -30.34
CA MET A 16 -47.45 25.31 -29.45
C MET A 16 -46.09 24.71 -29.85
N THR A 17 -45.70 24.73 -31.13
CA THR A 17 -44.35 24.31 -31.57
C THR A 17 -43.27 25.37 -31.32
N GLY A 18 -43.64 26.64 -31.17
CA GLY A 18 -42.71 27.73 -30.83
C GLY A 18 -42.26 27.78 -29.37
N ILE A 19 -42.93 27.06 -28.45
CA ILE A 19 -42.66 27.12 -26.99
C ILE A 19 -41.76 25.96 -26.52
N VAL A 20 -41.45 24.97 -27.37
CA VAL A 20 -40.59 23.80 -27.00
C VAL A 20 -39.13 23.94 -27.47
N MET A 21 -38.76 25.08 -28.05
CA MET A 21 -37.34 25.40 -28.27
C MET A 21 -36.76 26.02 -27.01
N ALA A 22 -36.51 25.18 -26.00
CA ALA A 22 -35.61 25.54 -24.92
C ALA A 22 -34.24 25.91 -25.53
N PRO A 23 -33.62 27.04 -25.15
CA PRO A 23 -32.26 27.30 -25.56
C PRO A 23 -31.39 26.14 -25.06
N ASN A 24 -30.81 25.41 -26.01
CA ASN A 24 -29.66 24.55 -25.71
C ASN A 24 -28.65 25.46 -25.03
N HIS A 25 -28.35 25.18 -23.76
CA HIS A 25 -27.27 25.85 -23.08
C HIS A 25 -26.01 25.46 -23.85
N SER A 26 -25.49 26.37 -24.67
CA SER A 26 -24.10 26.27 -25.13
C SER A 26 -23.28 26.04 -23.87
N GLY A 27 -22.58 24.90 -23.82
CA GLY A 27 -21.62 24.66 -22.74
C GLY A 27 -20.75 25.89 -22.59
N ALA A 28 -20.65 26.42 -21.37
CA ALA A 28 -19.78 27.55 -21.10
C ALA A 28 -18.38 27.19 -21.61
N GLN A 29 -17.82 28.03 -22.48
CA GLN A 29 -16.45 27.83 -22.94
C GLN A 29 -15.54 27.81 -21.71
N SER A 30 -14.80 26.74 -21.53
CA SER A 30 -13.85 26.59 -20.44
C SER A 30 -12.51 27.21 -20.86
N ASN A 31 -11.64 27.56 -19.92
CA ASN A 31 -10.28 28.01 -20.24
C ASN A 31 -9.48 26.99 -21.08
N ALA A 32 -9.91 25.73 -21.17
CA ALA A 32 -9.33 24.73 -22.06
C ALA A 32 -9.59 25.04 -23.55
N ASP A 33 -10.72 25.70 -23.88
CA ASP A 33 -11.11 26.06 -25.25
C ASP A 33 -10.27 27.20 -25.83
N TYR A 34 -9.47 27.88 -24.99
CA TYR A 34 -8.58 28.98 -25.37
C TYR A 34 -7.09 28.60 -25.31
N THR A 35 -6.77 27.31 -25.23
CA THR A 35 -5.37 26.86 -25.24
C THR A 35 -4.84 26.81 -26.68
N ALA A 36 -4.17 27.88 -27.12
CA ALA A 36 -3.38 27.85 -28.34
C ALA A 36 -2.08 27.09 -28.08
N GLN A 37 -1.96 25.87 -28.60
CA GLN A 37 -0.69 25.15 -28.57
C GLN A 37 0.20 25.59 -29.76
N PRO A 38 1.49 25.91 -29.54
CA PRO A 38 2.41 26.21 -30.63
C PRO A 38 2.42 25.09 -31.67
N GLN A 39 2.54 25.43 -32.96
CA GLN A 39 2.54 24.47 -34.08
C GLN A 39 3.72 23.47 -34.07
N PHE A 40 4.63 23.57 -33.09
CA PHE A 40 5.75 22.65 -32.87
C PHE A 40 5.55 21.69 -31.69
N ILE A 41 4.44 21.80 -30.95
CA ILE A 41 4.05 20.75 -30.00
C ILE A 41 3.44 19.62 -30.85
N SER A 42 4.24 18.58 -31.09
CA SER A 42 3.73 17.31 -31.59
C SER A 42 2.65 16.79 -30.65
N ASN A 43 1.67 16.04 -31.17
CA ASN A 43 0.73 15.30 -30.33
C ASN A 43 1.49 14.61 -29.19
N VAL A 44 1.17 14.95 -27.94
CA VAL A 44 1.79 14.30 -26.78
C VAL A 44 1.28 12.86 -26.75
N VAL A 45 2.05 11.95 -27.36
CA VAL A 45 1.78 10.52 -27.31
C VAL A 45 2.10 10.05 -25.90
N THR A 46 1.19 9.28 -25.29
CA THR A 46 1.41 8.68 -23.98
C THR A 46 2.70 7.85 -23.99
N PRO A 47 3.71 8.19 -23.18
CA PRO A 47 4.99 7.49 -23.16
C PRO A 47 4.81 6.07 -22.61
N ASN A 48 5.64 5.15 -23.11
CA ASN A 48 5.79 3.82 -22.53
C ASN A 48 6.89 3.87 -21.46
N ILE A 49 6.60 3.37 -20.25
CA ILE A 49 7.56 3.24 -19.15
C ILE A 49 7.65 1.76 -18.80
N ILE A 50 8.86 1.22 -18.81
CA ILE A 50 9.12 -0.17 -18.41
C ILE A 50 9.86 -0.15 -17.08
N LEU A 51 9.31 -0.87 -16.10
CA LEU A 51 9.89 -1.03 -14.77
C LEU A 51 10.43 -2.46 -14.66
N LEU A 52 11.70 -2.59 -14.32
CA LEU A 52 12.29 -3.84 -13.87
C LEU A 52 12.28 -3.82 -12.34
N MET A 53 11.40 -4.61 -11.73
CA MET A 53 11.27 -4.70 -10.28
C MET A 53 12.24 -5.75 -9.74
N ASP A 54 12.94 -5.40 -8.65
CA ASP A 54 13.72 -6.38 -7.92
C ASP A 54 12.81 -7.23 -7.03
N ASN A 55 12.91 -8.55 -7.20
CA ASN A 55 12.23 -9.58 -6.44
C ASN A 55 13.24 -10.52 -5.76
N SER A 56 14.44 -10.00 -5.48
CA SER A 56 15.49 -10.74 -4.80
C SER A 56 15.11 -11.15 -3.38
N GLY A 57 15.72 -12.24 -2.89
CA GLY A 57 15.52 -12.68 -1.50
C GLY A 57 15.90 -11.63 -0.47
N SER A 58 16.90 -10.78 -0.75
CA SER A 58 17.34 -9.68 0.13
C SER A 58 16.27 -8.59 0.29
N MET A 59 15.29 -8.51 -0.61
CA MET A 59 14.14 -7.63 -0.47
C MET A 59 13.16 -8.08 0.63
N SER A 60 13.29 -9.32 1.11
CA SER A 60 12.56 -9.78 2.31
C SER A 60 13.12 -9.16 3.61
N GLY A 61 14.28 -8.50 3.53
CA GLY A 61 14.95 -7.84 4.65
C GLY A 61 14.22 -6.61 5.18
N LEU A 62 14.48 -6.26 6.44
CA LEU A 62 13.97 -5.02 7.04
C LEU A 62 14.61 -3.76 6.43
N THR A 63 13.89 -2.65 6.48
CA THR A 63 14.37 -1.34 5.99
C THR A 63 15.25 -0.61 7.00
N CYS A 64 15.24 -1.03 8.27
CA CYS A 64 16.12 -0.50 9.31
C CYS A 64 17.49 -1.19 9.37
N ASP A 65 17.65 -2.31 8.66
CA ASP A 65 18.93 -3.00 8.46
C ASP A 65 19.75 -2.19 7.46
N PHE A 66 20.80 -1.54 7.97
CA PHE A 66 21.77 -0.77 7.19
C PHE A 66 23.17 -1.41 7.27
N SER A 67 23.29 -2.58 7.89
CA SER A 67 24.53 -3.32 7.99
C SER A 67 25.01 -3.73 6.59
N THR A 68 26.33 -3.84 6.44
CA THR A 68 26.97 -4.21 5.17
C THR A 68 27.99 -5.32 5.41
N PRO A 69 27.70 -6.57 5.02
CA PRO A 69 26.43 -7.03 4.42
C PRO A 69 25.27 -6.98 5.42
N ALA A 70 24.04 -6.87 4.88
CA ALA A 70 22.81 -7.00 5.66
C ALA A 70 22.75 -8.37 6.34
N ASP A 71 22.45 -8.39 7.64
CA ASP A 71 22.44 -9.58 8.51
C ASP A 71 21.04 -9.98 8.98
N GLY A 72 20.01 -9.22 8.62
CA GLY A 72 18.61 -9.59 8.82
C GLY A 72 18.06 -9.20 10.20
N ASP A 73 18.72 -8.24 10.86
CA ASP A 73 18.19 -7.60 12.05
C ASP A 73 18.37 -6.07 12.04
N CYS A 74 17.85 -5.38 13.06
CA CYS A 74 18.01 -3.93 13.23
C CYS A 74 18.53 -3.56 14.62
N SER A 75 19.47 -4.34 15.12
CA SER A 75 19.89 -4.34 16.53
C SER A 75 21.30 -3.78 16.71
N ASP A 76 22.11 -3.79 15.64
CA ASP A 76 23.52 -3.45 15.72
C ASP A 76 23.79 -1.96 15.49
N ALA A 77 25.01 -1.53 15.84
CA ALA A 77 25.46 -0.16 15.63
C ALA A 77 25.54 0.23 14.13
N GLY A 78 25.56 -0.76 13.24
CA GLY A 78 25.48 -0.59 11.79
C GLY A 78 24.05 -0.31 11.29
N ASP A 79 23.05 -0.58 12.13
CA ASP A 79 21.65 -0.44 11.79
C ASP A 79 21.05 0.86 12.29
N ARG A 80 19.74 0.99 12.09
CA ARG A 80 18.95 2.08 12.62
C ARG A 80 18.03 1.59 13.75
N PRO A 81 18.53 1.47 14.98
CA PRO A 81 17.73 1.04 16.11
C PRO A 81 16.60 2.03 16.41
N PHE A 82 15.57 1.56 17.13
CA PHE A 82 14.40 2.36 17.41
C PHE A 82 14.75 3.64 18.19
N ASN A 83 14.20 4.76 17.72
CA ASN A 83 14.21 6.03 18.43
C ASN A 83 12.92 6.79 18.12
N ASN A 84 12.20 7.21 19.16
CA ASN A 84 10.93 7.91 19.03
C ASN A 84 11.00 9.36 18.48
N ALA A 85 12.20 9.87 18.18
CA ALA A 85 12.43 11.11 17.45
C ALA A 85 12.61 10.88 15.94
N THR A 86 12.90 9.65 15.54
CA THR A 86 13.02 9.26 14.13
C THR A 86 11.65 8.94 13.55
N ASN A 87 11.35 9.49 12.38
CA ASN A 87 10.20 9.09 11.59
C ASN A 87 10.57 7.86 10.74
N PHE A 88 9.96 6.71 11.04
CA PHE A 88 10.13 5.49 10.28
C PHE A 88 9.04 5.36 9.21
N SER A 89 9.47 5.09 7.98
CA SER A 89 8.57 4.76 6.88
C SER A 89 7.92 3.41 7.12
N GLY A 90 6.63 3.29 6.81
CA GLY A 90 5.93 2.00 6.75
C GLY A 90 4.46 2.20 6.43
N TYR A 91 3.64 1.15 6.52
CA TYR A 91 2.21 1.26 6.18
C TYR A 91 1.39 2.00 7.24
N PHE A 92 1.91 2.13 8.46
CA PHE A 92 1.25 2.84 9.55
C PHE A 92 1.54 4.34 9.50
N ASP A 93 0.62 5.14 10.01
CA ASP A 93 0.85 6.55 10.25
C ASP A 93 1.69 6.72 11.54
N PRO A 94 2.87 7.35 11.47
CA PRO A 94 3.77 7.49 12.61
C PRO A 94 3.22 8.40 13.72
N LEU A 95 2.16 9.17 13.44
CA LEU A 95 1.47 10.03 14.40
C LEU A 95 0.14 9.43 14.88
N LEU A 96 -0.14 8.16 14.60
CA LEU A 96 -1.31 7.45 15.13
C LEU A 96 -0.90 6.28 16.01
N CYS A 97 -1.78 5.99 16.96
CA CYS A 97 -1.81 4.77 17.73
C CYS A 97 -2.91 3.86 17.17
N TYR A 98 -2.75 2.55 17.33
CA TYR A 98 -3.58 1.54 16.70
C TYR A 98 -4.10 0.53 17.71
N THR A 99 -5.39 0.21 17.63
CA THR A 99 -5.95 -0.98 18.26
C THR A 99 -5.86 -2.14 17.28
N TYR A 100 -5.63 -3.36 17.77
CA TYR A 100 -5.67 -4.56 16.93
C TYR A 100 -7.01 -5.27 17.11
N ASP A 101 -7.76 -5.43 16.02
CA ASP A 101 -8.92 -6.32 15.99
C ASP A 101 -8.42 -7.76 15.81
N SER A 102 -8.41 -8.51 16.90
CA SER A 102 -8.10 -9.95 16.91
C SER A 102 -9.29 -10.83 16.50
N GLY A 103 -10.42 -10.21 16.12
CA GLY A 103 -11.60 -10.87 15.61
C GLY A 103 -11.48 -11.28 14.14
N ALA A 104 -12.55 -11.10 13.38
CA ALA A 104 -12.66 -11.61 12.03
C ALA A 104 -11.73 -10.91 11.02
N ASP A 105 -11.39 -9.64 11.25
CA ASP A 105 -10.62 -8.85 10.29
C ASP A 105 -9.10 -9.02 10.46
N ALA A 106 -8.64 -9.37 11.67
CA ALA A 106 -7.24 -9.58 12.02
C ALA A 106 -6.35 -8.43 11.53
N ARG A 107 -6.67 -7.19 11.93
CA ARG A 107 -6.02 -5.97 11.44
C ARG A 107 -5.87 -4.88 12.50
N PHE A 108 -4.96 -3.97 12.24
CA PHE A 108 -4.79 -2.73 12.98
C PHE A 108 -5.74 -1.64 12.49
N GLU A 109 -6.38 -0.96 13.43
CA GLU A 109 -7.32 0.14 13.17
C GLU A 109 -6.84 1.41 13.86
N PRO A 110 -6.84 2.58 13.18
CA PRO A 110 -6.44 3.84 13.78
C PRO A 110 -7.32 4.19 15.00
N ALA A 111 -6.68 4.55 16.11
CA ALA A 111 -7.32 4.92 17.36
C ALA A 111 -6.89 6.32 17.81
N THR A 112 -5.87 6.43 18.66
CA THR A 112 -5.46 7.72 19.24
C THR A 112 -4.50 8.48 18.32
N ALA A 113 -4.73 9.78 18.10
CA ALA A 113 -3.76 10.64 17.42
C ALA A 113 -2.71 11.19 18.39
N LYS A 114 -1.44 11.19 17.96
CA LYS A 114 -0.30 11.75 18.68
C LYS A 114 0.00 13.17 18.20
N ALA A 115 0.39 14.03 19.14
CA ALA A 115 0.83 15.39 18.82
C ALA A 115 2.24 15.44 18.22
N THR A 116 3.11 14.51 18.64
CA THR A 116 4.50 14.37 18.18
C THR A 116 4.88 12.89 18.16
N LEU A 117 5.94 12.51 17.41
CA LEU A 117 6.42 11.14 17.34
C LEU A 117 6.71 10.53 18.74
N ALA A 118 7.31 11.33 19.62
CA ALA A 118 7.69 10.94 20.97
C ALA A 118 6.51 10.80 21.95
N THR A 119 5.31 11.30 21.61
CA THR A 119 4.12 11.15 22.47
C THR A 119 3.81 9.67 22.66
N ALA A 120 3.55 9.22 23.89
CA ALA A 120 3.25 7.82 24.18
C ALA A 120 1.81 7.46 23.79
N CYS A 121 1.61 6.25 23.28
CA CYS A 121 0.29 5.66 23.07
C CYS A 121 -0.31 5.11 24.38
N PRO A 122 -1.65 5.02 24.48
CA PRO A 122 -2.30 4.30 25.57
C PRO A 122 -1.78 2.87 25.73
N ASN A 123 -1.84 2.32 26.95
CA ASN A 123 -1.34 0.98 27.27
C ASN A 123 -2.08 -0.17 26.56
N THR A 124 -3.13 0.12 25.80
CA THR A 124 -3.93 -0.84 25.01
C THR A 124 -3.71 -0.70 23.52
N GLU A 125 -2.83 0.21 23.09
CA GLU A 125 -2.64 0.58 21.68
C GLU A 125 -1.17 0.47 21.28
N TRP A 126 -0.97 0.17 20.00
CA TRP A 126 0.34 0.11 19.35
C TRP A 126 0.70 1.47 18.75
N ASP A 127 1.96 1.86 18.84
CA ASP A 127 2.48 3.05 18.17
C ASP A 127 2.79 2.75 16.69
N GLY A 128 2.15 3.49 15.77
CA GLY A 128 2.37 3.32 14.34
C GLY A 128 3.82 3.55 13.89
N ASN A 129 4.55 4.48 14.53
CA ASN A 129 5.96 4.72 14.20
C ASN A 129 6.85 3.55 14.64
N PHE A 130 6.50 2.92 15.77
CA PHE A 130 7.19 1.72 16.24
C PHE A 130 6.89 0.52 15.33
N LEU A 131 5.62 0.33 14.95
CA LEU A 131 5.25 -0.73 13.99
C LEU A 131 5.96 -0.55 12.64
N ASN A 132 6.10 0.68 12.15
CA ASN A 132 6.88 0.96 10.95
C ASN A 132 8.35 0.55 11.10
N PHE A 133 8.99 0.91 12.21
CA PHE A 133 10.37 0.47 12.51
C PHE A 133 10.48 -1.06 12.50
N ALA A 134 9.66 -1.73 13.30
CA ALA A 134 9.85 -3.14 13.59
C ALA A 134 9.40 -4.08 12.46
N THR A 135 8.56 -3.62 11.52
CA THR A 135 7.86 -4.52 10.58
C THR A 135 8.02 -4.17 9.11
N PHE A 136 8.61 -3.02 8.78
CA PHE A 136 8.66 -2.57 7.39
C PHE A 136 9.86 -3.14 6.63
N ARG A 137 9.56 -3.96 5.62
CA ARG A 137 10.55 -4.62 4.76
C ARG A 137 10.80 -3.86 3.46
N ARG A 138 11.95 -4.15 2.85
CA ARG A 138 12.42 -3.51 1.60
C ARG A 138 11.42 -3.71 0.46
N PHE A 139 10.84 -4.92 0.32
CA PHE A 139 9.83 -5.19 -0.70
C PHE A 139 8.52 -4.44 -0.46
N ASP A 140 8.10 -4.32 0.80
CA ASP A 140 6.95 -3.52 1.20
C ASP A 140 7.16 -2.02 0.87
N ALA A 141 8.38 -1.51 0.96
CA ALA A 141 8.71 -0.16 0.54
C ALA A 141 8.50 0.08 -0.96
N VAL A 142 8.93 -0.86 -1.80
CA VAL A 142 8.71 -0.79 -3.25
C VAL A 142 7.21 -0.84 -3.56
N LYS A 143 6.47 -1.81 -3.01
CA LYS A 143 5.02 -1.94 -3.20
C LYS A 143 4.26 -0.71 -2.73
N LYS A 144 4.56 -0.19 -1.54
CA LYS A 144 3.98 1.05 -1.02
C LYS A 144 4.23 2.22 -1.98
N SER A 145 5.46 2.37 -2.48
CA SER A 145 5.80 3.46 -3.39
C SER A 145 5.08 3.35 -4.73
N MET A 146 4.94 2.14 -5.27
CA MET A 146 4.41 1.91 -6.61
C MET A 146 2.88 1.91 -6.62
N ILE A 147 2.27 1.20 -5.67
CA ILE A 147 0.82 0.94 -5.66
C ILE A 147 0.10 1.32 -4.35
N GLY A 148 0.82 1.81 -3.35
CA GLY A 148 0.26 2.13 -2.03
C GLY A 148 0.17 0.95 -1.05
N GLY A 149 0.53 -0.25 -1.52
CA GLY A 149 0.51 -1.50 -0.75
C GLY A 149 -0.49 -2.53 -1.30
N ASP A 150 -0.41 -3.74 -0.78
CA ASP A 150 -1.26 -4.85 -1.22
C ASP A 150 -2.66 -4.70 -0.65
N CYS A 151 -3.68 -4.84 -1.49
CA CYS A 151 -5.05 -4.95 -1.02
C CYS A 151 -5.25 -6.32 -0.36
N PHE A 152 -5.80 -6.36 0.85
CA PHE A 152 -6.05 -7.62 1.54
C PHE A 152 -7.09 -8.49 0.84
N VAL A 153 -8.09 -7.85 0.23
CA VAL A 153 -9.09 -8.51 -0.59
C VAL A 153 -8.74 -8.39 -2.07
N ALA A 154 -9.39 -9.19 -2.92
CA ALA A 154 -9.23 -9.04 -4.36
C ALA A 154 -9.58 -7.61 -4.80
N ARG A 155 -8.68 -7.00 -5.60
CA ARG A 155 -8.94 -5.69 -6.20
C ARG A 155 -10.09 -5.78 -7.20
N ALA A 156 -10.82 -4.69 -7.37
CA ALA A 156 -11.80 -4.58 -8.44
C ALA A 156 -11.08 -4.48 -9.79
N ALA A 157 -11.79 -4.76 -10.89
CA ALA A 157 -11.21 -4.73 -12.24
C ALA A 157 -10.70 -3.34 -12.70
N ASP A 158 -11.05 -2.27 -11.97
CA ASP A 158 -10.51 -0.92 -12.16
C ASP A 158 -9.23 -0.65 -11.36
N GLY A 159 -8.74 -1.64 -10.60
CA GLY A 159 -7.54 -1.56 -9.78
C GLY A 159 -7.78 -1.03 -8.37
N THR A 160 -9.01 -0.63 -8.01
CA THR A 160 -9.31 -0.13 -6.66
C THR A 160 -9.37 -1.27 -5.64
N CYS A 161 -8.98 -0.98 -4.40
CA CYS A 161 -9.11 -1.90 -3.28
C CYS A 161 -10.51 -1.77 -2.67
N PRO A 162 -11.35 -2.82 -2.62
CA PRO A 162 -12.64 -2.76 -1.93
C PRO A 162 -12.49 -2.57 -0.41
N ALA A 163 -13.54 -2.04 0.24
CA ALA A 163 -13.57 -2.01 1.70
C ALA A 163 -14.03 -3.38 2.24
N ASN A 164 -13.47 -3.82 3.35
CA ASN A 164 -13.84 -5.06 4.02
C ASN A 164 -13.95 -4.87 5.54
N GLY A 165 -14.59 -5.84 6.18
CA GLY A 165 -14.66 -5.92 7.63
C GLY A 165 -15.65 -4.98 8.28
N THR A 166 -15.61 -4.93 9.61
CA THR A 166 -16.46 -4.06 10.44
C THR A 166 -15.58 -3.32 11.45
N PRO A 167 -15.39 -1.99 11.29
CA PRO A 167 -15.98 -1.12 10.28
C PRO A 167 -15.50 -1.42 8.84
N ALA A 168 -16.26 -1.01 7.82
CA ALA A 168 -15.84 -1.23 6.44
C ALA A 168 -14.66 -0.29 6.09
N LEU A 169 -13.44 -0.84 6.03
CA LEU A 169 -12.20 -0.09 5.73
C LEU A 169 -11.44 -0.71 4.56
N LYS A 170 -10.62 0.09 3.90
CA LYS A 170 -9.65 -0.33 2.89
C LYS A 170 -8.45 -0.96 3.58
N THR A 171 -8.36 -2.28 3.59
CA THR A 171 -7.29 -2.97 4.32
C THR A 171 -6.07 -3.17 3.42
N VAL A 172 -4.97 -2.50 3.78
CA VAL A 172 -3.65 -2.75 3.18
C VAL A 172 -2.95 -3.82 4.00
N ARG A 173 -2.32 -4.78 3.34
CA ARG A 173 -1.50 -5.82 3.98
C ARG A 173 -0.03 -5.64 3.62
N ALA A 174 0.85 -6.00 4.54
CA ALA A 174 2.24 -6.25 4.20
C ALA A 174 2.37 -7.53 3.38
N GLN A 175 3.47 -7.62 2.65
CA GLN A 175 3.77 -8.69 1.73
C GLN A 175 3.62 -10.08 2.39
N ALA A 176 2.72 -10.90 1.85
CA ALA A 176 2.33 -12.14 2.49
C ALA A 176 3.37 -13.26 2.39
N THR A 177 4.21 -13.22 1.35
CA THR A 177 5.26 -14.21 1.09
C THR A 177 6.63 -13.59 1.34
N GLY A 178 7.36 -14.12 2.30
CA GLY A 178 8.75 -13.76 2.58
C GLY A 178 9.63 -15.00 2.55
N VAL A 179 10.93 -14.80 2.34
CA VAL A 179 11.94 -15.88 2.33
C VAL A 179 12.82 -15.86 3.57
N ASN A 180 12.80 -14.77 4.32
CA ASN A 180 13.54 -14.59 5.57
C ASN A 180 12.59 -14.41 6.75
N THR A 181 13.14 -14.68 7.93
CA THR A 181 12.63 -14.17 9.20
C THR A 181 13.59 -13.08 9.65
N GLU A 182 13.05 -11.96 10.09
CA GLU A 182 13.82 -10.79 10.47
C GLU A 182 13.51 -10.45 11.94
N LEU A 183 14.50 -9.91 12.64
CA LEU A 183 14.39 -9.58 14.06
C LEU A 183 14.69 -8.10 14.29
N THR A 184 13.99 -7.49 15.24
CA THR A 184 14.38 -6.19 15.78
C THR A 184 14.30 -6.23 17.28
N ASP A 185 15.14 -5.49 17.97
CA ASP A 185 15.07 -5.34 19.41
C ASP A 185 14.68 -3.91 19.83
N THR A 186 14.21 -3.81 21.05
CA THR A 186 13.96 -2.52 21.70
C THR A 186 14.05 -2.68 23.21
N ASP A 187 14.62 -1.67 23.86
CA ASP A 187 14.89 -1.72 25.29
C ASP A 187 13.77 -1.15 26.14
N PHE A 188 13.69 -1.60 27.40
CA PHE A 188 12.85 -0.97 28.41
C PHE A 188 13.37 0.43 28.77
N ALA A 189 14.70 0.60 28.82
CA ALA A 189 15.37 1.86 29.18
C ALA A 189 14.81 2.54 30.45
N GLY A 190 14.45 1.74 31.47
CA GLY A 190 13.84 2.24 32.72
C GLY A 190 12.43 2.81 32.55
N GLY A 191 11.77 2.52 31.42
CA GLY A 191 10.45 3.01 31.05
C GLY A 191 10.42 4.47 30.61
N ALA A 192 11.57 5.06 30.30
CA ALA A 192 11.71 6.46 29.90
C ALA A 192 12.72 6.62 28.75
N GLY A 193 12.71 7.80 28.13
CA GLY A 193 13.67 8.15 27.08
C GLY A 193 13.18 7.85 25.66
N ALA A 194 14.09 8.00 24.69
CA ALA A 194 13.74 7.97 23.27
C ALA A 194 13.68 6.55 22.68
N THR A 195 14.42 5.61 23.28
CA THR A 195 14.58 4.23 22.79
C THR A 195 13.64 3.25 23.47
N THR A 196 12.88 3.69 24.48
CA THR A 196 11.99 2.81 25.25
C THR A 196 10.80 2.31 24.44
N TYR A 197 10.48 1.01 24.58
CA TYR A 197 9.23 0.44 24.07
C TYR A 197 7.99 0.83 24.90
N VAL A 198 8.16 1.45 26.07
CA VAL A 198 7.03 1.90 26.90
C VAL A 198 6.30 3.04 26.20
N GLY A 199 4.98 2.87 26.05
CA GLY A 199 4.16 3.77 25.25
C GLY A 199 4.26 3.54 23.74
N ARG A 200 4.93 2.46 23.31
CA ARG A 200 5.00 1.98 21.92
C ARG A 200 4.29 0.64 21.74
N ILE A 201 4.49 -0.24 22.71
CA ILE A 201 3.92 -1.58 22.76
C ILE A 201 2.81 -1.63 23.84
N PRO A 202 1.65 -2.26 23.58
CA PRO A 202 0.60 -2.43 24.58
C PRO A 202 1.09 -3.21 25.80
N LEU A 203 0.57 -2.91 26.98
CA LEU A 203 0.97 -3.53 28.25
C LEU A 203 0.84 -5.05 28.24
N ALA A 204 -0.15 -5.58 27.52
CA ALA A 204 -0.34 -7.02 27.37
C ALA A 204 0.87 -7.70 26.70
N ASP A 205 1.56 -7.01 25.79
CA ASP A 205 2.70 -7.53 25.00
C ASP A 205 4.05 -7.24 25.64
N ARG A 206 4.07 -6.49 26.75
CA ARG A 206 5.29 -6.12 27.49
C ARG A 206 5.19 -6.38 28.99
N SER A 207 4.44 -7.42 29.36
CA SER A 207 4.18 -7.73 30.77
C SER A 207 5.48 -8.03 31.52
N GLY A 208 5.63 -7.50 32.74
CA GLY A 208 6.86 -7.64 33.53
C GLY A 208 8.01 -6.71 33.11
N ASN A 209 7.86 -5.96 32.02
CA ASN A 209 8.85 -5.01 31.50
C ASN A 209 10.27 -5.62 31.41
N PRO A 210 10.48 -6.67 30.59
CA PRO A 210 11.80 -7.26 30.39
C PRO A 210 12.80 -6.23 29.85
N ALA A 211 14.09 -6.42 30.13
CA ALA A 211 15.12 -5.45 29.78
C ALA A 211 15.12 -5.10 28.28
N THR A 212 14.92 -6.11 27.44
CA THR A 212 14.84 -6.03 25.98
C THR A 212 13.66 -6.85 25.52
N LEU A 213 12.97 -6.36 24.49
CA LEU A 213 11.95 -7.08 23.75
C LEU A 213 12.41 -7.25 22.31
N TRP A 214 12.03 -8.38 21.72
CA TRP A 214 12.31 -8.70 20.33
C TRP A 214 11.00 -8.71 19.56
N VAL A 215 11.00 -8.14 18.36
CA VAL A 215 9.90 -8.23 17.41
C VAL A 215 10.41 -9.01 16.22
N GLY A 216 9.89 -10.23 16.08
CA GLY A 216 10.19 -11.07 14.92
C GLY A 216 9.13 -10.96 13.86
N VAL A 217 9.57 -10.84 12.61
CA VAL A 217 8.72 -10.67 11.44
C VAL A 217 8.94 -11.84 10.50
N GLY A 218 7.85 -12.51 10.15
CA GLY A 218 7.86 -13.60 9.18
C GLY A 218 6.64 -13.48 8.27
N ALA A 219 6.85 -13.65 6.95
CA ALA A 219 5.76 -13.58 5.98
C ALA A 219 4.92 -12.29 6.16
N GLY A 220 3.60 -12.39 6.35
CA GLY A 220 2.71 -11.25 6.55
C GLY A 220 2.34 -10.95 8.01
N TYR A 221 3.15 -11.35 9.00
CA TYR A 221 2.83 -11.19 10.42
C TYR A 221 4.08 -10.92 11.28
N PHE A 222 3.85 -10.56 12.54
CA PHE A 222 4.90 -10.48 13.56
C PHE A 222 4.46 -11.05 14.91
N CYS A 223 5.45 -11.33 15.75
CA CYS A 223 5.31 -11.73 17.16
C CYS A 223 6.19 -10.83 18.03
N VAL A 224 5.86 -10.72 19.32
CA VAL A 224 6.72 -10.06 20.31
C VAL A 224 7.21 -11.07 21.32
N ASP A 225 8.50 -11.04 21.59
CA ASP A 225 9.21 -11.97 22.46
C ASP A 225 10.08 -11.22 23.49
N ASN A 226 10.44 -11.90 24.57
CA ASN A 226 11.41 -11.44 25.55
C ASN A 226 12.80 -12.08 25.39
N ASP A 227 13.00 -12.93 24.38
CA ASP A 227 14.31 -13.40 23.94
C ASP A 227 14.49 -13.26 22.41
N ASN A 228 15.69 -13.57 21.91
CA ASN A 228 16.03 -13.44 20.49
C ASN A 228 15.62 -14.67 19.65
N GLY A 229 14.74 -15.52 20.17
CA GLY A 229 14.08 -16.59 19.44
C GLY A 229 12.90 -16.06 18.63
N PHE A 230 12.66 -16.66 17.47
CA PHE A 230 11.40 -16.50 16.77
C PHE A 230 10.86 -17.86 16.37
N ASP A 231 9.81 -18.29 17.08
CA ASP A 231 8.97 -19.37 16.59
C ASP A 231 7.95 -18.77 15.60
N GLY A 232 7.92 -19.27 14.37
CA GLY A 232 6.98 -18.81 13.33
C GLY A 232 5.48 -18.98 13.68
N ASN A 233 5.16 -19.55 14.84
CA ASN A 233 3.80 -19.60 15.37
C ASN A 233 3.58 -18.73 16.62
N CYS A 234 4.56 -17.93 17.05
CA CYS A 234 4.56 -17.16 18.30
C CYS A 234 4.31 -18.05 19.54
N THR A 235 4.90 -19.24 19.62
CA THR A 235 4.53 -20.28 20.62
C THR A 235 5.53 -20.53 21.75
N ASP A 236 6.65 -19.82 21.79
CA ASP A 236 7.73 -19.90 22.80
C ASP A 236 7.33 -19.55 24.24
N GLY A 237 6.31 -18.72 24.47
CA GLY A 237 5.79 -18.45 25.83
C GLY A 237 5.59 -16.99 26.22
N TYR A 238 6.08 -16.03 25.43
CA TYR A 238 5.95 -14.60 25.75
C TYR A 238 5.05 -13.86 24.75
N SER A 239 4.07 -13.09 25.26
CA SER A 239 2.93 -12.48 24.55
C SER A 239 2.02 -13.45 23.75
N GLN A 240 2.55 -14.55 23.21
CA GLN A 240 1.93 -15.63 22.42
C GLN A 240 0.96 -15.19 21.30
N ARG A 241 0.95 -13.90 20.98
CA ARG A 241 0.00 -13.30 20.06
C ARG A 241 0.66 -13.08 18.71
N LYS A 242 -0.01 -13.61 17.69
CA LYS A 242 0.31 -13.40 16.30
C LYS A 242 -0.45 -12.20 15.76
N TYR A 243 0.29 -11.22 15.25
CA TYR A 243 -0.29 -10.02 14.64
C TYR A 243 -0.12 -10.07 13.14
N GLU A 244 -1.22 -10.26 12.43
CA GLU A 244 -1.24 -10.08 10.98
C GLU A 244 -0.98 -8.60 10.63
N LEU A 245 -0.02 -8.36 9.75
CA LEU A 245 0.38 -7.03 9.30
C LEU A 245 -0.64 -6.49 8.28
N LYS A 246 -1.80 -6.11 8.78
CA LYS A 246 -2.90 -5.53 8.03
C LYS A 246 -3.31 -4.22 8.68
N VAL A 247 -3.47 -3.16 7.92
CA VAL A 247 -3.89 -1.85 8.41
C VAL A 247 -5.15 -1.37 7.69
N GLY A 248 -6.17 -1.02 8.45
CA GLY A 248 -7.42 -0.45 7.94
C GLY A 248 -7.28 1.04 7.67
N ASN A 249 -7.64 1.47 6.46
CA ASN A 249 -7.63 2.86 6.04
C ASN A 249 -9.02 3.33 5.60
N SER A 250 -9.37 4.58 5.89
CA SER A 250 -10.62 5.19 5.40
C SER A 250 -10.58 5.48 3.90
N THR A 251 -9.40 5.78 3.38
CA THR A 251 -9.11 5.99 1.94
C THR A 251 -8.03 5.03 1.49
N GLU A 252 -8.13 4.53 0.27
CA GLU A 252 -7.10 3.67 -0.30
C GLU A 252 -5.78 4.45 -0.46
N PRO A 253 -4.67 3.99 0.14
CA PRO A 253 -3.36 4.55 -0.14
C PRO A 253 -2.97 4.28 -1.61
N THR A 254 -2.44 5.28 -2.29
CA THR A 254 -2.06 5.19 -3.70
C THR A 254 -0.57 5.48 -3.89
N GLY A 255 0.10 4.70 -4.73
CA GLY A 255 1.47 4.92 -5.15
C GLY A 255 1.59 5.69 -6.47
N VAL A 256 2.83 5.79 -6.97
CA VAL A 256 3.17 6.61 -8.15
C VAL A 256 2.45 6.13 -9.41
N ILE A 257 2.19 4.82 -9.55
CA ILE A 257 1.54 4.26 -10.73
C ILE A 257 0.09 4.77 -10.83
N GLN A 258 -0.64 4.80 -9.72
CA GLN A 258 -2.00 5.37 -9.70
C GLN A 258 -1.98 6.89 -9.92
N GLN A 259 -1.01 7.61 -9.34
CA GLN A 259 -0.90 9.06 -9.47
C GLN A 259 -0.59 9.51 -10.91
N VAL A 260 0.27 8.76 -11.62
CA VAL A 260 0.53 8.99 -13.05
C VAL A 260 -0.67 8.55 -13.87
N GLY A 261 -1.25 7.39 -13.54
CA GLY A 261 -2.47 6.87 -14.15
C GLY A 261 -2.35 6.78 -15.68
N SER A 262 -3.34 7.33 -16.39
CA SER A 262 -3.41 7.29 -17.86
C SER A 262 -2.39 8.17 -18.59
N LYS A 263 -1.54 8.90 -17.86
CA LYS A 263 -0.49 9.76 -18.45
C LYS A 263 0.73 8.97 -18.91
N ALA A 264 0.85 7.68 -18.56
CA ALA A 264 1.87 6.77 -19.06
C ALA A 264 1.28 5.38 -19.34
N ARG A 265 1.98 4.61 -20.16
CA ARG A 265 1.72 3.19 -20.42
C ARG A 265 2.81 2.38 -19.74
N PHE A 266 2.46 1.71 -18.65
CA PHE A 266 3.40 0.95 -17.84
C PHE A 266 3.55 -0.49 -18.34
N GLY A 267 4.77 -0.98 -18.29
CA GLY A 267 5.09 -2.40 -18.34
C GLY A 267 5.93 -2.80 -17.14
N LEU A 268 5.80 -4.06 -16.72
CA LEU A 268 6.50 -4.63 -15.57
C LEU A 268 7.29 -5.86 -15.99
N PHE A 269 8.55 -5.90 -15.57
CA PHE A 269 9.43 -7.06 -15.65
C PHE A 269 9.92 -7.45 -14.28
N GLU A 270 10.04 -8.75 -14.06
CA GLU A 270 10.67 -9.35 -12.88
C GLU A 270 11.54 -10.52 -13.28
N PHE A 271 12.56 -10.83 -12.47
CA PHE A 271 13.38 -12.01 -12.69
C PHE A 271 12.57 -13.26 -12.36
N LYS A 272 12.74 -14.31 -13.17
CA LYS A 272 12.02 -15.55 -12.91
C LYS A 272 12.49 -16.14 -11.57
N PRO A 273 11.59 -16.79 -10.82
CA PRO A 273 11.97 -17.46 -9.57
C PRO A 273 12.81 -18.72 -9.84
N ALA A 274 12.83 -19.23 -11.08
CA ALA A 274 13.68 -20.34 -11.49
C ALA A 274 14.04 -20.23 -12.98
N GLY A 275 15.26 -20.69 -13.31
CA GLY A 275 15.81 -20.64 -14.65
C GLY A 275 16.24 -19.22 -15.06
N ASP A 276 16.69 -19.09 -16.31
CA ASP A 276 17.32 -17.85 -16.76
C ASP A 276 16.31 -16.80 -17.23
N GLY A 277 16.69 -15.54 -16.97
CA GLY A 277 16.08 -14.34 -17.55
C GLY A 277 14.93 -13.73 -16.74
N ALA A 278 14.31 -12.72 -17.34
CA ALA A 278 13.16 -12.02 -16.80
C ALA A 278 11.86 -12.41 -17.51
N ARG A 279 10.74 -12.13 -16.87
CA ARG A 279 9.40 -12.26 -17.41
C ARG A 279 8.72 -10.91 -17.42
N MET A 280 8.05 -10.59 -18.52
CA MET A 280 7.17 -9.43 -18.60
C MET A 280 5.79 -9.81 -18.04
N LEU A 281 5.44 -9.27 -16.88
CA LEU A 281 4.13 -9.49 -16.27
C LEU A 281 3.07 -8.62 -16.95
N VAL A 282 3.45 -7.41 -17.37
CA VAL A 282 2.57 -6.47 -18.08
C VAL A 282 3.32 -5.86 -19.26
N SER A 283 2.75 -5.96 -20.46
CA SER A 283 3.29 -5.24 -21.63
C SER A 283 2.89 -3.76 -21.58
N PRO A 284 3.74 -2.82 -22.04
CA PRO A 284 3.39 -1.40 -22.06
C PRO A 284 2.04 -1.13 -22.75
N GLY A 285 1.09 -0.58 -21.99
CA GLY A 285 -0.25 -0.25 -22.47
C GLY A 285 -1.22 -1.44 -22.53
N SER A 286 -0.78 -2.65 -22.17
CA SER A 286 -1.64 -3.83 -22.05
C SER A 286 -2.60 -3.68 -20.87
N ARG A 287 -3.80 -4.22 -21.03
CA ARG A 287 -4.80 -4.37 -19.96
C ARG A 287 -4.76 -5.77 -19.34
N GLN A 288 -3.78 -6.58 -19.72
CA GLN A 288 -3.61 -7.95 -19.26
C GLN A 288 -2.36 -8.08 -18.42
N THR A 289 -2.49 -8.85 -17.34
CA THR A 289 -1.39 -9.30 -16.49
C THR A 289 -1.18 -10.78 -16.69
N ILE A 290 0.00 -11.26 -16.29
CA ILE A 290 0.24 -12.67 -16.08
C ILE A 290 0.79 -12.81 -14.68
N ASN A 291 0.25 -13.75 -13.91
CA ASN A 291 0.64 -13.92 -12.52
C ASN A 291 2.10 -14.30 -12.42
N PHE A 292 2.79 -13.81 -11.39
CA PHE A 292 4.21 -14.08 -11.22
C PHE A 292 4.48 -15.59 -11.05
N ALA A 293 3.65 -16.28 -10.27
CA ALA A 293 3.80 -17.68 -9.90
C ALA A 293 3.35 -18.69 -10.98
N ASP A 294 2.51 -18.28 -11.95
CA ASP A 294 1.92 -19.20 -12.93
C ASP A 294 1.70 -18.54 -14.31
N SER A 295 0.89 -19.13 -15.19
CA SER A 295 0.60 -18.62 -16.54
C SER A 295 -0.82 -18.08 -16.73
N PHE A 296 -1.55 -17.88 -15.64
CA PHE A 296 -2.91 -17.34 -15.65
C PHE A 296 -2.90 -15.89 -16.15
N VAL A 297 -3.86 -15.56 -17.00
CA VAL A 297 -3.98 -14.24 -17.62
C VAL A 297 -5.24 -13.57 -17.10
N GLU A 298 -5.06 -12.42 -16.46
CA GLU A 298 -6.16 -11.59 -16.01
C GLU A 298 -6.34 -10.39 -16.93
N THR A 299 -7.57 -9.85 -17.00
CA THR A 299 -7.89 -8.72 -17.87
C THR A 299 -8.61 -7.64 -17.08
N PHE A 300 -8.05 -6.44 -17.10
CA PHE A 300 -8.50 -5.29 -16.32
C PHE A 300 -9.10 -4.21 -17.19
N ASN A 301 -9.71 -3.20 -16.57
CA ASN A 301 -10.31 -2.07 -17.28
C ASN A 301 -9.27 -1.13 -17.90
N THR A 302 -8.07 -1.03 -17.31
CA THR A 302 -7.01 -0.11 -17.75
C THR A 302 -5.63 -0.77 -17.63
N ASN A 303 -4.62 -0.19 -18.31
CA ASN A 303 -3.22 -0.60 -18.13
C ASN A 303 -2.71 -0.29 -16.72
N THR A 304 -3.18 0.80 -16.11
CA THR A 304 -2.87 1.13 -14.71
C THR A 304 -3.39 0.05 -13.77
N ALA A 305 -4.62 -0.43 -13.94
CA ALA A 305 -5.19 -1.50 -13.12
C ALA A 305 -4.42 -2.82 -13.27
N ALA A 306 -4.06 -3.18 -14.50
CA ALA A 306 -3.19 -4.34 -14.77
C ALA A 306 -1.82 -4.16 -14.09
N MET A 307 -1.23 -2.97 -14.16
CA MET A 307 0.04 -2.70 -13.49
C MET A 307 -0.06 -2.80 -11.96
N ILE A 308 -1.14 -2.31 -11.36
CA ILE A 308 -1.35 -2.40 -9.90
C ILE A 308 -1.43 -3.86 -9.46
N ASP A 309 -2.21 -4.64 -10.18
CA ASP A 309 -2.40 -6.06 -9.92
C ASP A 309 -1.09 -6.84 -10.02
N ALA A 310 -0.36 -6.66 -11.13
CA ALA A 310 0.91 -7.35 -11.33
C ALA A 310 1.93 -7.05 -10.22
N VAL A 311 2.05 -5.79 -9.78
CA VAL A 311 2.92 -5.41 -8.64
C VAL A 311 2.45 -6.05 -7.33
N GLN A 312 1.14 -6.16 -7.12
CA GLN A 312 0.58 -6.74 -5.90
C GLN A 312 0.90 -8.24 -5.81
N GLU A 313 0.89 -8.95 -6.94
CA GLU A 313 1.19 -10.39 -6.97
C GLU A 313 2.67 -10.72 -6.89
N SER A 314 3.55 -9.74 -7.14
CA SER A 314 4.99 -9.90 -7.00
C SER A 314 5.38 -10.25 -5.57
N PHE A 315 6.42 -11.06 -5.41
CA PHE A 315 6.97 -11.40 -4.10
C PHE A 315 8.49 -11.66 -4.17
N PRO A 316 9.23 -11.41 -3.07
CA PRO A 316 10.63 -11.81 -2.99
C PRO A 316 10.71 -13.34 -3.04
N SER A 317 11.53 -13.89 -3.94
CA SER A 317 11.60 -15.33 -4.16
C SER A 317 13.00 -15.89 -4.09
N THR A 318 13.91 -15.38 -4.91
CA THR A 318 15.19 -16.03 -5.18
C THR A 318 16.27 -15.01 -5.40
N TRP A 319 17.47 -15.50 -5.62
CA TRP A 319 18.56 -14.71 -6.10
C TRP A 319 18.25 -13.99 -7.42
N THR A 320 18.66 -12.73 -7.56
CA THR A 320 18.58 -11.97 -8.83
C THR A 320 19.88 -11.20 -9.10
N PRO A 321 20.23 -10.92 -10.36
CA PRO A 321 21.38 -10.07 -10.70
C PRO A 321 21.32 -8.64 -10.14
N LEU A 322 20.15 -8.16 -9.69
CA LEU A 322 20.01 -6.83 -9.09
C LEU A 322 20.53 -6.77 -7.65
N SER A 323 20.61 -7.90 -6.95
CA SER A 323 21.06 -7.97 -5.57
C SER A 323 22.56 -8.23 -5.41
N GLU A 324 23.31 -8.42 -6.50
CA GLU A 324 24.72 -8.89 -6.47
C GLU A 324 25.73 -7.96 -7.16
N SER A 325 25.36 -6.71 -7.49
CA SER A 325 26.30 -5.73 -8.06
C SER A 325 26.90 -4.80 -7.02
#